data_AF-A0AAV0GS92-F1
#
_entry.id   AF-A0AAV0GS92-F1
#
_cell.length_a   1.000
_cell.length_b   1.000
_cell.length_c   1.000
_cell.angle_alpha   90.00
_cell.angle_beta   90.00
_cell.angle_gamma   90.00
#
_symmetry.space_group_name_H-M   'P 1'
#
loop_
_entity.id
_entity.type
_entity.pdbx_description
1 polymer ?
#
loop_
_entity_poly.entity_id
_entity_poly.type
_entity_poly.pdbx_seq_one_letter_code
_entity_poly.pdbx_strand_id
1 'polypeptide(L)'
;MLSDYLDGHCVLQNQRAAGNIEAGADVRSCYDFLYLPFDFRTKANKGYAFVNFTTPAAAWNFCLAAGNRPWAHCRSRKLAVVVRAKLQGLRQLLDRFEPTVFPCDSGDFLPIRFDPPRDGSGRDDVAAGQCYWTVGRCRRRF
;
A
#
# COMPACT_ATOMS: atom_id res chain seq x y z
N MET A 1 -7.79 -4.40 7.62
CA MET A 1 -7.20 -4.73 6.30
C MET A 1 -5.79 -4.12 6.22
N LEU A 2 -4.93 -4.49 5.26
CA LEU A 2 -3.58 -3.90 5.14
C LEU A 2 -3.62 -2.39 4.85
N SER A 3 -4.59 -1.94 4.04
CA SER A 3 -4.89 -0.52 3.80
C SER A 3 -5.11 0.25 5.09
N ASP A 4 -5.97 -0.24 5.99
CA ASP A 4 -6.30 0.45 7.24
C ASP A 4 -5.07 0.59 8.16
N TYR A 5 -4.17 -0.40 8.12
CA TYR A 5 -2.91 -0.32 8.86
C TYR A 5 -1.97 0.73 8.29
N LEU A 6 -1.88 0.83 6.96
CA LEU A 6 -1.11 1.87 6.27
C LEU A 6 -1.70 3.26 6.52
N ASP A 7 -3.03 3.39 6.46
CA ASP A 7 -3.73 4.64 6.73
C ASP A 7 -3.50 5.10 8.16
N GLY A 8 -3.69 4.21 9.14
CA GLY A 8 -3.42 4.51 10.55
C GLY A 8 -1.97 4.92 10.81
N HIS A 9 -1.01 4.28 10.13
CA HIS A 9 0.40 4.70 10.20
C HIS A 9 0.59 6.10 9.62
N CYS A 10 0.05 6.38 8.44
CA CYS A 10 0.19 7.67 7.78
C CYS A 10 -0.44 8.79 8.62
N VAL A 11 -1.64 8.60 9.16
CA VAL A 11 -2.28 9.55 10.10
C VAL A 11 -1.37 9.85 11.27
N LEU A 12 -0.83 8.83 11.93
CA LEU A 12 0.01 9.00 13.11
C LEU A 12 1.30 9.77 12.78
N GLN A 13 1.96 9.45 11.66
CA GLN A 13 3.19 10.15 11.25
C GLN A 13 2.90 11.60 10.87
N ASN A 14 1.82 11.84 10.12
CA ASN A 14 1.44 13.17 9.67
C ASN A 14 1.03 14.07 10.85
N GLN A 15 0.35 13.53 11.85
CA GLN A 15 0.03 14.26 13.10
C GLN A 15 1.30 14.63 13.88
N ARG A 16 2.29 13.74 13.94
CA ARG A 16 3.57 14.02 14.61
C ARG A 16 4.38 15.09 13.89
N ALA A 17 4.36 15.10 12.56
CA ALA A 17 5.03 16.12 11.77
C ALA A 17 4.40 17.50 11.97
N ALA A 18 3.06 17.58 12.04
CA ALA A 18 2.34 18.84 12.26
C ALA A 18 2.65 19.51 13.63
N GLY A 19 3.07 18.74 14.63
CA GLY A 19 3.46 19.25 15.96
C GLY A 19 4.93 19.69 16.08
N ASN A 20 5.79 19.33 15.12
CA ASN A 20 7.24 19.58 15.17
C ASN A 20 7.67 20.52 14.03
N ILE A 21 7.47 21.83 14.23
CA ILE A 21 7.76 22.89 13.25
C ILE A 21 9.27 23.00 12.93
N GLU A 22 10.16 22.47 13.77
CA GLU A 22 11.61 22.70 13.68
C GLU A 22 12.41 21.60 12.94
N ALA A 23 11.79 20.51 12.50
CA ALA A 23 12.50 19.39 11.87
C ALA A 23 12.45 19.42 10.33
N GLY A 24 13.00 20.47 9.71
CA GLY A 24 13.77 20.46 8.45
C GLY A 24 13.23 19.84 7.14
N ALA A 25 12.08 19.16 7.09
CA ALA A 25 11.38 18.78 5.85
C ALA A 25 9.97 18.32 6.22
N ASP A 26 8.94 18.91 5.60
CA ASP A 26 7.56 18.45 5.66
C ASP A 26 7.43 17.07 4.96
N VAL A 27 7.92 16.03 5.63
CA VAL A 27 7.84 14.65 5.12
C VAL A 27 6.46 14.10 5.44
N ARG A 28 5.52 14.41 4.55
CA ARG A 28 4.19 13.79 4.59
C ARG A 28 4.32 12.30 4.27
N SER A 29 3.79 11.48 5.16
CA SER A 29 3.66 10.03 4.97
C SER A 29 2.42 9.77 4.13
N CYS A 30 2.63 9.42 2.86
CA CYS A 30 1.58 9.00 1.93
C CYS A 30 2.05 7.82 1.09
N TYR A 31 1.10 7.06 0.54
CA TYR A 31 1.38 5.98 -0.40
C TYR A 31 0.44 6.02 -1.61
N ASP A 32 0.95 5.63 -2.76
CA ASP A 32 0.27 5.75 -4.06
C ASP A 32 0.09 4.40 -4.79
N PHE A 33 0.61 3.32 -4.22
CA PHE A 33 0.46 1.97 -4.76
C PHE A 33 0.36 0.92 -3.66
N LEU A 34 -0.56 -0.03 -3.82
CA LEU A 34 -0.72 -1.18 -2.95
C LEU A 34 -1.01 -2.44 -3.78
N TYR A 35 -0.28 -3.52 -3.51
CA TYR A 35 -0.58 -4.83 -4.08
C TYR A 35 -0.35 -5.95 -3.07
N LEU A 36 -1.40 -6.73 -2.80
CA LEU A 36 -1.36 -7.92 -1.96
C LEU A 36 -1.68 -9.15 -2.83
N PRO A 37 -0.66 -9.88 -3.33
CA PRO A 37 -0.87 -11.11 -4.07
C PRO A 37 -1.71 -12.13 -3.29
N PHE A 38 -2.70 -12.68 -3.98
CA PHE A 38 -3.61 -13.68 -3.47
C PHE A 38 -3.42 -15.01 -4.20
N ASP A 39 -3.47 -16.11 -3.46
CA ASP A 39 -3.55 -17.46 -4.01
C ASP A 39 -5.04 -17.87 -4.06
N PHE A 40 -5.57 -17.93 -5.27
CA PHE A 40 -6.98 -18.25 -5.53
C PHE A 40 -7.36 -19.69 -5.19
N ARG A 41 -6.39 -20.61 -5.15
CA ARG A 41 -6.63 -22.02 -4.79
C ARG A 41 -6.79 -22.15 -3.28
N THR A 42 -5.91 -21.51 -2.51
CA THR A 42 -5.93 -21.58 -1.04
C THR A 42 -6.83 -20.54 -0.39
N LYS A 43 -7.34 -19.58 -1.17
CA LYS A 43 -8.12 -18.43 -0.71
C LYS A 43 -7.38 -17.63 0.38
N ALA A 44 -6.07 -17.49 0.24
CA ALA A 44 -5.22 -16.79 1.18
C ALA A 44 -4.23 -15.86 0.45
N ASN A 45 -3.76 -14.82 1.13
CA ASN A 45 -2.65 -14.03 0.61
C ASN A 45 -1.36 -14.85 0.59
N LYS A 46 -0.43 -14.50 -0.31
CA LYS A 46 0.87 -15.19 -0.43
C LYS A 46 1.87 -14.82 0.69
N GLY A 47 1.47 -14.01 1.66
CA GLY A 47 2.30 -13.62 2.80
C GLY A 47 3.27 -12.45 2.56
N TYR A 48 3.15 -11.75 1.43
CA TYR A 48 3.93 -10.54 1.13
C TYR A 48 3.07 -9.53 0.38
N ALA A 49 3.46 -8.25 0.40
CA ALA A 49 2.78 -7.16 -0.30
C ALA A 49 3.81 -6.17 -0.86
N PHE A 50 3.41 -5.42 -1.88
CA PHE A 50 4.13 -4.25 -2.36
C PHE A 50 3.37 -2.99 -1.95
N VAL A 51 4.10 -2.03 -1.39
CA VAL A 51 3.58 -0.70 -1.03
C VAL A 51 4.57 0.32 -1.57
N ASN A 52 4.10 1.30 -2.34
CA ASN A 52 4.93 2.43 -2.76
C ASN A 52 4.54 3.67 -1.95
N PHE A 53 5.46 4.12 -1.12
CA PHE A 53 5.34 5.43 -0.47
C PHE A 53 5.81 6.53 -1.43
N THR A 54 5.22 7.71 -1.30
CA THR A 54 5.54 8.86 -2.17
C THR A 54 6.94 9.42 -1.93
N THR A 55 7.50 9.20 -0.74
CA THR A 55 8.86 9.62 -0.38
C THR A 55 9.67 8.47 0.24
N PRO A 56 11.00 8.42 0.01
CA PRO A 56 11.87 7.43 0.64
C PRO A 56 11.86 7.51 2.17
N ALA A 57 11.73 8.72 2.72
CA ALA A 57 11.67 8.94 4.16
C ALA A 57 10.38 8.35 4.78
N ALA A 58 9.22 8.49 4.12
CA ALA A 58 7.99 7.83 4.55
C ALA A 58 8.12 6.29 4.52
N ALA A 59 8.72 5.72 3.46
CA ALA A 59 8.99 4.29 3.38
C ALA A 59 9.89 3.79 4.52
N TRP A 60 10.94 4.57 4.84
CA TRP A 60 11.86 4.26 5.93
C TRP A 60 11.17 4.31 7.30
N ASN A 61 10.39 5.35 7.56
CA ASN A 61 9.61 5.49 8.79
C ASN A 61 8.63 4.33 8.98
N PHE A 62 7.98 3.89 7.89
CA PHE A 62 7.14 2.70 7.92
C PHE A 62 7.93 1.43 8.21
N CYS A 63 9.10 1.25 7.58
CA CYS A 63 9.98 0.11 7.82
C CYS A 63 10.36 -0.01 9.30
N LEU A 64 10.73 1.10 9.94
CA LEU A 64 11.06 1.15 11.38
C LEU A 64 9.85 0.86 12.28
N ALA A 65 8.66 1.35 11.90
CA ALA A 65 7.46 1.18 12.71
C ALA A 65 6.86 -0.24 12.60
N ALA A 66 6.83 -0.81 11.40
CA ALA A 66 6.21 -2.09 11.12
C ALA A 66 7.18 -3.28 11.26
N GLY A 67 8.49 -3.05 11.17
CA GLY A 67 9.49 -4.11 11.28
C GLY A 67 9.45 -4.84 12.63
N ASN A 68 9.55 -6.17 12.58
CA ASN A 68 9.58 -7.09 13.72
C ASN A 68 8.37 -6.97 14.67
N ARG A 69 7.23 -6.48 14.19
CA ARG A 69 5.99 -6.44 14.97
C ARG A 69 4.99 -7.47 14.46
N PRO A 70 4.18 -8.08 15.34
CA PRO A 70 3.05 -8.89 14.91
C PRO A 70 1.98 -8.01 14.25
N TRP A 71 1.28 -8.56 13.27
CA TRP A 71 0.11 -7.91 12.69
C TRP A 71 -1.02 -7.92 13.73
N ALA A 72 -1.34 -6.76 14.32
CA ALA A 72 -2.28 -6.63 15.43
C ALA A 72 -3.69 -7.19 15.15
N HIS A 73 -4.05 -7.41 13.88
CA HIS A 73 -5.39 -7.85 13.46
C HIS A 73 -5.38 -9.17 12.67
N CYS A 74 -4.32 -9.97 12.83
CA CYS A 74 -4.26 -11.31 12.22
C CYS A 74 -4.11 -12.37 13.31
N ARG A 75 -4.77 -13.52 13.15
CA ARG A 75 -4.57 -14.71 14.00
C ARG A 75 -3.18 -15.35 13.84
N SER A 76 -2.34 -14.76 13.00
CA SER A 76 -1.01 -15.24 12.66
C SER A 76 0.02 -14.69 13.64
N ARG A 77 0.91 -15.56 14.13
CA ARG A 77 2.09 -15.17 14.92
C ARG A 77 3.26 -14.67 14.06
N LYS A 78 3.09 -14.60 12.74
CA LYS A 78 4.14 -14.12 11.83
C LYS A 78 4.44 -12.65 12.11
N LEU A 79 5.71 -12.34 12.24
CA LEU A 79 6.21 -10.98 12.37
C LEU A 79 6.30 -10.33 10.98
N ALA A 80 5.90 -9.06 10.90
CA ALA A 80 6.11 -8.25 9.71
C ALA A 80 7.60 -7.99 9.51
N VAL A 81 8.10 -8.24 8.31
CA VAL A 81 9.43 -7.85 7.87
C VAL A 81 9.26 -6.96 6.67
N VAL A 82 9.77 -5.74 6.76
CA VAL A 82 9.76 -4.77 5.68
C VAL A 82 11.14 -4.72 5.06
N VAL A 83 11.20 -4.90 3.75
CA VAL A 83 12.45 -4.84 2.98
C VAL A 83 12.26 -3.98 1.75
N ARG A 84 13.35 -3.40 1.25
CA ARG A 84 13.34 -2.69 -0.01
C ARG A 84 13.00 -3.65 -1.16
N ALA A 85 12.02 -3.28 -1.98
CA ALA A 85 11.65 -4.06 -3.16
C ALA A 85 12.68 -3.88 -4.30
N LYS A 86 12.82 -4.90 -5.15
CA LYS A 86 13.67 -4.83 -6.35
C LYS A 86 13.16 -3.78 -7.35
N LEU A 87 11.84 -3.72 -7.54
CA LEU A 87 11.17 -2.67 -8.32
C LEU A 87 10.95 -1.46 -7.41
N GLN A 88 11.31 -0.27 -7.88
CA GLN A 88 11.30 0.95 -7.07
C GLN A 88 10.57 2.08 -7.78
N GLY A 89 9.66 2.73 -7.05
CA GLY A 89 8.83 3.82 -7.55
C GLY A 89 7.58 3.36 -8.31
N LEU A 90 6.56 4.22 -8.32
CA LEU A 90 5.27 3.97 -8.95
C LEU A 90 5.41 3.57 -10.42
N ARG A 91 6.23 4.30 -11.20
CA ARG A 91 6.40 4.04 -12.63
C ARG A 91 6.84 2.62 -12.94
N GLN A 92 7.87 2.11 -12.25
CA GLN A 92 8.35 0.73 -12.48
C GLN A 92 7.31 -0.31 -12.08
N LEU A 93 6.49 -0.02 -11.06
CA LEU A 93 5.40 -0.91 -10.64
C LEU A 93 4.29 -0.92 -11.70
N LEU A 94 3.90 0.24 -12.23
CA LEU A 94 2.93 0.34 -13.31
C LEU A 94 3.43 -0.38 -14.56
N ASP A 95 4.65 -0.08 -15.03
CA ASP A 95 5.27 -0.73 -16.20
C ASP A 95 5.30 -2.26 -16.04
N ARG A 96 5.47 -2.77 -14.81
CA ARG A 96 5.47 -4.20 -14.52
C ARG A 96 4.08 -4.82 -14.54
N PHE A 97 3.10 -4.17 -13.93
CA PHE A 97 1.80 -4.78 -13.60
C PHE A 97 0.69 -4.43 -14.58
N GLU A 98 0.75 -3.28 -15.25
CA GLU A 98 -0.25 -2.85 -16.23
C GLU A 98 -0.44 -3.83 -17.41
N PRO A 99 0.62 -4.42 -18.01
CA PRO A 99 0.45 -5.43 -19.06
C PRO A 99 0.11 -6.82 -18.49
N THR A 100 0.10 -7.01 -17.16
CA THR A 100 -0.08 -8.33 -16.55
C THR A 100 -1.55 -8.75 -16.54
N VAL A 101 -1.80 -9.98 -16.99
CA VAL A 101 -3.10 -10.66 -16.83
C VAL A 101 -3.04 -11.54 -15.59
N PHE A 102 -3.84 -11.19 -14.58
CA PHE A 102 -3.88 -11.90 -13.31
C PHE A 102 -4.90 -13.04 -13.36
N PRO A 103 -4.60 -14.20 -12.74
CA PRO A 103 -5.53 -15.32 -12.65
C PRO A 103 -6.61 -15.09 -11.58
N CYS A 104 -7.26 -13.93 -11.63
CA CYS A 104 -8.35 -13.50 -10.74
C CYS A 104 -9.68 -13.44 -11.47
N ASP A 105 -10.76 -13.44 -10.70
CA ASP A 105 -12.12 -13.22 -11.21
C ASP A 105 -12.70 -11.84 -10.78
N SER A 106 -12.05 -11.14 -9.84
CA SER A 106 -12.45 -9.81 -9.35
C SER A 106 -11.28 -8.83 -9.35
N GLY A 107 -11.59 -7.55 -9.63
CA GLY A 107 -10.64 -6.43 -9.51
C GLY A 107 -10.09 -6.22 -8.11
N ASP A 108 -10.74 -6.76 -7.08
CA ASP A 108 -10.30 -6.65 -5.67
C ASP A 108 -8.94 -7.29 -5.39
N PHE A 109 -8.49 -8.18 -6.29
CA PHE A 109 -7.20 -8.86 -6.20
C PHE A 109 -6.11 -8.25 -7.07
N LEU A 110 -6.45 -7.20 -7.82
CA LEU A 110 -5.51 -6.47 -8.66
C LEU A 110 -4.70 -5.48 -7.81
N PRO A 111 -3.47 -5.13 -8.24
CA PRO A 111 -2.77 -3.97 -7.71
C PRO A 111 -3.63 -2.71 -7.83
N ILE A 112 -3.51 -1.81 -6.86
CA ILE A 112 -4.25 -0.56 -6.80
C ILE A 112 -3.26 0.59 -6.83
N ARG A 113 -3.51 1.56 -7.71
CA ARG A 113 -2.89 2.89 -7.70
C ARG A 113 -3.87 3.87 -7.07
N PHE A 114 -3.35 4.78 -6.25
CA PHE A 114 -4.11 5.88 -5.67
C PHE A 114 -3.68 7.21 -6.29
N ASP A 115 -4.66 8.06 -6.58
CA ASP A 115 -4.46 9.42 -7.07
C ASP A 115 -5.66 10.27 -6.62
N PRO A 116 -5.48 11.21 -5.65
CA PRO A 116 -4.21 11.54 -5.00
C PRO A 116 -3.68 10.40 -4.10
N PRO A 117 -2.38 10.41 -3.74
CA PRO A 117 -1.82 9.45 -2.78
C PRO A 117 -2.54 9.49 -1.43
N ARG A 118 -2.74 8.31 -0.82
CA ARG A 118 -3.42 8.19 0.47
C ARG A 118 -2.47 8.59 1.60
N ASP A 119 -2.90 9.57 2.39
CA ASP A 119 -2.20 10.08 3.58
C ASP A 119 -2.85 9.60 4.89
N GLY A 120 -3.83 8.70 4.78
CA GLY A 120 -4.63 8.13 5.87
C GLY A 120 -5.80 8.99 6.32
N SER A 121 -6.03 10.18 5.75
CA SER A 121 -7.17 11.05 6.14
C SER A 121 -8.54 10.53 5.72
N GLY A 122 -8.63 9.35 5.09
CA GLY A 122 -9.90 8.73 4.73
C GLY A 122 -10.66 9.49 3.63
N ARG A 123 -9.97 10.33 2.84
CA ARG A 123 -10.50 10.96 1.62
C ARG A 123 -10.64 9.92 0.51
N ASP A 124 -11.40 8.87 0.77
CA ASP A 124 -12.13 8.17 -0.28
C ASP A 124 -13.42 8.99 -0.48
N ASP A 125 -13.27 10.28 -0.82
CA ASP A 125 -14.38 11.22 -0.95
C ASP A 125 -15.18 10.81 -2.17
N VAL A 126 -16.27 10.06 -1.96
CA VAL A 126 -17.23 9.64 -2.99
C VAL A 126 -17.77 10.85 -3.81
N ALA A 127 -17.64 12.07 -3.27
CA ALA A 127 -17.99 13.32 -3.94
C ALA A 127 -16.94 13.85 -4.94
N ALA A 128 -15.68 13.40 -4.88
CA ALA A 128 -14.57 13.91 -5.69
C ALA A 128 -14.24 13.05 -6.93
N GLY A 129 -14.98 11.98 -7.18
CA GLY A 129 -14.68 11.00 -8.23
C GLY A 129 -13.89 9.80 -7.71
N GLN A 130 -13.53 8.88 -8.60
CA GLN A 130 -12.81 7.66 -8.24
C GLN A 130 -11.36 7.99 -7.85
N CYS A 131 -10.98 7.78 -6.57
CA CYS A 131 -9.64 8.09 -6.05
C CYS A 131 -8.59 6.97 -6.24
N TYR A 132 -8.98 5.87 -6.90
CA TYR A 132 -8.11 4.71 -7.10
C TYR A 132 -8.40 3.96 -8.40
N TRP A 133 -7.38 3.35 -8.97
CA TRP A 133 -7.47 2.56 -10.20
C TRP A 133 -6.83 1.20 -9.99
N THR A 134 -7.47 0.16 -10.50
CA THR A 134 -6.84 -1.16 -10.60
C THR A 134 -5.80 -1.15 -11.73
N VAL A 135 -4.69 -1.84 -11.53
CA VAL A 135 -3.58 -1.92 -12.49
C VAL A 135 -3.48 -3.33 -13.04
N GLY A 136 -3.55 -3.45 -14.35
CA GLY A 136 -3.63 -4.75 -15.04
C GLY A 136 -5.06 -5.24 -15.21
N ARG A 137 -5.23 -6.52 -15.56
CA ARG A 137 -6.56 -7.08 -15.89
C ARG A 137 -6.71 -8.50 -15.35
N CYS A 138 -7.92 -8.87 -14.94
CA CYS A 138 -8.24 -10.26 -14.64
C CYS A 138 -8.39 -11.08 -15.93
N ARG A 139 -7.98 -12.34 -15.88
CA ARG A 139 -8.23 -13.30 -16.96
C ARG A 139 -9.74 -13.48 -17.10
N ARG A 140 -10.31 -13.10 -18.25
CA ARG A 140 -11.71 -13.41 -18.53
C ARG A 140 -11.87 -14.93 -18.57
N ARG A 141 -12.77 -15.48 -17.76
CA ARG A 141 -13.30 -16.82 -18.00
C ARG A 141 -14.13 -16.73 -19.29
N PHE A 142 -13.77 -17.53 -20.29
CA PHE A 142 -14.65 -17.82 -21.42
C PHE A 142 -15.68 -18.87 -21.00
#